data_AF-A0A348NK58-F1
#
_entry.id   AF-A0A348NK58-F1
#
_cell.length_a   1.000
_cell.length_b   1.000
_cell.length_c   1.000
_cell.angle_alpha   90.00
_cell.angle_beta   90.00
_cell.angle_gamma   90.00
#
_symmetry.space_group_name_H-M   'P 1'
#
loop_
_entity.id
_entity.type
_entity.pdbx_description
1 polymer ?
#
loop_
_entity_poly.entity_id
_entity_poly.type
_entity_poly.pdbx_seq_one_letter_code
_entity_poly.pdbx_strand_id
1 'polypeptide(L)'
;MSTSAERKILIKDALRGLYFAIFLVVFNLVYGIFAHGVRSVYMQTAFLVPLVGGSLVSLLLFILPYPGAIVRAIWPMGLATLSVGFLLHGVFDIYGTEEELVNVFFYAGVIILSVTFVLYIIQLVRSLKTKPHL
;
A
#
# COMPACT_ATOMS: atom_id res chain seq x y z
N MET A 1 5.97 22.32 -1.75
CA MET A 1 5.30 22.65 -0.49
C MET A 1 3.82 22.50 -0.77
N SER A 2 3.15 21.51 -0.18
CA SER A 2 1.75 21.19 -0.50
C SER A 2 0.78 22.27 -0.01
N THR A 3 -0.20 22.60 -0.83
CA THR A 3 -1.24 23.59 -0.52
C THR A 3 -2.16 23.08 0.60
N SER A 4 -2.92 23.97 1.24
CA SER A 4 -3.86 23.59 2.31
C SER A 4 -4.93 22.58 1.83
N ALA A 5 -5.32 22.63 0.56
CA ALA A 5 -6.23 21.66 -0.06
C ALA A 5 -5.58 20.27 -0.24
N GLU A 6 -4.35 20.23 -0.74
CA GLU A 6 -3.59 18.98 -0.93
C GLU A 6 -3.34 18.27 0.41
N ARG A 7 -3.03 19.03 1.47
CA ARG A 7 -2.86 18.48 2.82
C ARG A 7 -4.10 17.76 3.32
N LYS A 8 -5.31 18.33 3.11
CA LYS A 8 -6.57 17.66 3.50
C LYS A 8 -6.75 16.32 2.78
N ILE A 9 -6.38 16.25 1.50
CA ILE A 9 -6.43 15.02 0.72
C ILE A 9 -5.45 13.99 1.27
N LEU A 10 -4.19 14.39 1.54
CA LEU A 10 -3.18 13.51 2.13
C LEU A 10 -3.60 12.96 3.50
N ILE A 11 -4.23 13.78 4.36
CA ILE A 11 -4.79 13.28 5.64
C ILE A 11 -5.86 12.24 5.38
N LYS A 12 -6.79 12.51 4.45
CA LYS A 12 -7.86 11.58 4.12
C LYS A 12 -7.32 10.26 3.59
N ASP A 13 -6.29 10.28 2.75
CA ASP A 13 -5.64 9.09 2.21
C ASP A 13 -4.85 8.33 3.29
N ALA A 14 -4.17 9.05 4.19
CA ALA A 14 -3.51 8.45 5.35
C ALA A 14 -4.50 7.73 6.27
N LEU A 15 -5.65 8.37 6.54
CA LEU A 15 -6.74 7.78 7.33
C LEU A 15 -7.35 6.57 6.63
N ARG A 16 -7.59 6.62 5.32
CA ARG A 16 -8.07 5.46 4.54
C ARG A 16 -7.12 4.27 4.66
N GLY A 17 -5.81 4.50 4.54
CA GLY A 17 -4.80 3.48 4.76
C GLY A 17 -4.87 2.89 6.18
N LEU A 18 -5.07 3.74 7.19
CA LEU A 18 -5.17 3.31 8.58
C LEU A 18 -6.43 2.48 8.83
N TYR A 19 -7.58 2.93 8.35
CA TYR A 19 -8.84 2.17 8.44
C TYR A 19 -8.72 0.81 7.77
N PHE A 20 -8.09 0.75 6.59
CA PHE A 20 -7.90 -0.51 5.89
C PHE A 20 -6.90 -1.42 6.62
N ALA A 21 -5.83 -0.87 7.20
CA ALA A 21 -4.92 -1.64 8.05
C ALA A 21 -5.63 -2.21 9.28
N ILE A 22 -6.45 -1.42 9.97
CA ILE A 22 -7.26 -1.88 11.11
C ILE A 22 -8.21 -3.00 10.67
N PHE A 23 -8.87 -2.84 9.52
CA PHE A 23 -9.71 -3.89 8.95
C PHE A 23 -8.93 -5.20 8.74
N LEU A 24 -7.72 -5.14 8.19
CA LEU A 24 -6.88 -6.33 8.01
C LEU A 24 -6.42 -6.95 9.33
N VAL A 25 -6.15 -6.15 10.36
CA VAL A 25 -5.87 -6.67 11.72
C VAL A 25 -7.09 -7.41 12.27
N VAL A 26 -8.27 -6.80 12.20
CA VAL A 26 -9.52 -7.43 12.65
C VAL A 26 -9.80 -8.70 11.85
N PHE A 27 -9.62 -8.67 10.54
CA PHE A 27 -9.75 -9.84 9.67
C PHE A 27 -8.79 -10.96 10.12
N ASN A 28 -7.51 -10.65 10.35
CA ASN A 28 -6.53 -11.63 10.82
C ASN A 28 -6.91 -12.22 12.18
N LEU A 29 -7.44 -11.42 13.11
CA LEU A 29 -7.91 -11.90 14.42
C LEU A 29 -9.12 -12.83 14.29
N VAL A 30 -10.14 -12.41 13.54
CA VAL A 30 -11.35 -13.20 13.30
C VAL A 30 -10.99 -14.52 12.61
N TYR A 31 -10.21 -14.44 11.53
CA TYR A 31 -9.80 -15.62 10.78
C TYR A 31 -8.91 -16.56 11.62
N GLY A 32 -8.07 -16.00 12.50
CA GLY A 32 -7.26 -16.78 13.44
C GLY A 32 -8.08 -17.64 14.42
N ILE A 33 -9.31 -17.24 14.77
CA ILE A 33 -10.22 -18.06 15.58
C ILE A 33 -10.65 -19.31 14.80
N PHE A 34 -10.90 -19.17 13.49
CA PHE A 34 -11.31 -20.26 12.61
C PHE A 34 -10.15 -21.11 12.08
N ALA A 35 -8.91 -20.67 12.30
CA ALA A 35 -7.71 -21.34 11.78
C ALA A 35 -7.26 -22.55 12.63
N HIS A 36 -8.00 -22.94 13.69
CA HIS A 36 -7.73 -24.12 14.53
C HIS A 36 -6.29 -24.20 15.08
N GLY A 37 -5.65 -23.05 15.32
CA GLY A 37 -4.28 -22.95 15.83
C GLY A 37 -3.20 -22.82 14.75
N VAL A 38 -3.54 -22.96 13.46
CA VAL A 38 -2.63 -22.69 12.34
C VAL A 38 -2.56 -21.18 12.10
N ARG A 39 -1.36 -20.67 11.81
CA ARG A 39 -1.14 -19.24 11.58
C ARG A 39 -0.31 -19.05 10.32
N SER A 40 -0.63 -18.01 9.56
CA SER A 40 0.17 -17.56 8.43
C SER A 40 0.94 -16.28 8.75
N VAL A 41 2.20 -16.21 8.33
CA VAL A 41 2.99 -14.97 8.38
C VAL A 41 2.42 -13.93 7.42
N TYR A 42 1.93 -14.35 6.26
CA TYR A 42 1.35 -13.46 5.26
C TYR A 42 0.08 -12.78 5.79
N MET A 43 -0.82 -13.55 6.42
CA MET A 43 -2.05 -12.96 6.97
C MET A 43 -1.76 -12.00 8.13
N GLN A 44 -0.82 -12.34 9.01
CA GLN A 44 -0.42 -11.49 10.14
C GLN A 44 0.25 -10.20 9.69
N THR A 45 0.97 -10.20 8.57
CA THR A 45 1.69 -9.03 8.07
C THR A 45 0.91 -8.23 7.03
N ALA A 46 -0.25 -8.71 6.58
CA ALA A 46 -1.07 -8.06 5.56
C ALA A 46 -1.40 -6.59 5.90
N PHE A 47 -1.64 -6.27 7.18
CA PHE A 47 -1.93 -4.90 7.62
C PHE A 47 -0.79 -3.90 7.38
N LEU A 48 0.45 -4.38 7.26
CA LEU A 48 1.61 -3.53 7.01
C LEU A 48 1.55 -2.88 5.62
N VAL A 49 0.93 -3.54 4.64
CA VAL A 49 0.83 -3.03 3.26
C VAL A 49 0.10 -1.67 3.23
N PRO A 50 -1.14 -1.54 3.72
CA PRO A 50 -1.81 -0.24 3.76
C PRO A 50 -1.29 0.69 4.85
N LEU A 51 -0.71 0.18 5.93
CA LEU A 51 -0.12 1.03 6.97
C LEU A 51 1.11 1.78 6.45
N VAL A 52 2.05 1.05 5.84
CA VAL A 52 3.28 1.63 5.30
C VAL A 52 2.97 2.34 3.98
N GLY A 53 2.40 1.63 3.02
CA GLY A 53 2.17 2.16 1.69
C GLY A 53 1.06 3.21 1.62
N GLY A 54 0.02 3.10 2.44
CA GLY A 54 -1.07 4.06 2.48
C GLY A 54 -0.80 5.21 3.45
N SER A 55 -0.65 4.90 4.74
CA SER A 55 -0.54 5.91 5.79
C SER A 55 0.82 6.60 5.84
N LEU A 56 1.93 5.84 5.97
CA LEU A 56 3.26 6.44 6.11
C LEU A 56 3.68 7.21 4.86
N VAL A 57 3.45 6.67 3.66
CA VAL A 57 3.75 7.39 2.42
C VAL A 57 2.93 8.68 2.31
N SER A 58 1.64 8.66 2.65
CA SER A 58 0.82 9.88 2.65
C SER A 58 1.35 10.95 3.62
N LEU A 59 1.93 10.55 4.76
CA LEU A 59 2.61 11.47 5.69
C LEU A 59 3.93 11.99 5.13
N LEU A 60 4.74 11.15 4.47
CA LEU A 60 5.97 11.59 3.80
C LEU A 60 5.71 12.65 2.71
N LEU A 61 4.57 12.55 2.02
CA LEU A 61 4.12 13.52 1.02
C LEU A 61 3.75 14.90 1.61
N PHE A 62 3.74 15.09 2.93
CA PHE A 62 3.67 16.43 3.53
C PHE A 62 4.96 17.24 3.35
N ILE A 63 6.09 16.54 3.30
CA ILE A 63 7.43 17.12 3.19
C ILE A 63 7.83 17.18 1.71
N LEU A 64 7.46 16.15 0.95
CA LEU A 64 7.77 16.02 -0.46
C LEU A 64 6.76 16.75 -1.37
N PRO A 65 7.07 16.96 -2.67
CA PRO A 65 6.11 17.44 -3.67
C PRO A 65 4.90 16.53 -3.79
N TYR A 66 3.73 17.14 -3.94
CA TYR A 66 2.48 16.42 -4.11
C TYR A 66 2.49 15.61 -5.42
N PRO A 67 2.15 14.31 -5.38
CA PRO A 67 2.21 13.43 -6.55
C PRO A 67 1.20 13.84 -7.62
N GLY A 68 1.53 13.60 -8.89
CA GLY A 68 0.66 13.86 -10.03
C GLY A 68 -0.56 12.92 -10.08
N ALA A 69 -1.52 13.22 -10.94
CA ALA A 69 -2.79 12.49 -11.01
C ALA A 69 -2.61 10.98 -11.29
N ILE A 70 -1.67 10.63 -12.19
CA ILE A 70 -1.38 9.23 -12.55
C ILE A 70 -0.86 8.46 -11.34
N VAL A 71 0.12 9.02 -10.61
CA VAL A 71 0.70 8.39 -9.41
C VAL A 71 -0.38 8.16 -8.36
N ARG A 72 -1.26 9.14 -8.12
CA ARG A 72 -2.36 9.02 -7.16
C ARG A 72 -3.42 7.99 -7.56
N ALA A 73 -3.62 7.76 -8.85
CA ALA A 73 -4.55 6.77 -9.34
C ALA A 73 -3.97 5.35 -9.21
N ILE A 74 -2.70 5.16 -9.58
CA ILE A 74 -2.08 3.83 -9.66
C ILE A 74 -1.57 3.32 -8.31
N TRP A 75 -1.07 4.21 -7.45
CA TRP A 75 -0.51 3.83 -6.16
C TRP A 75 -1.48 3.01 -5.29
N PRO A 76 -2.75 3.42 -5.07
CA PRO A 76 -3.71 2.64 -4.31
C PRO A 76 -4.05 1.29 -4.96
N MET A 77 -4.02 1.21 -6.30
CA MET A 77 -4.26 -0.05 -7.01
C MET A 77 -3.19 -1.08 -6.71
N GLY A 78 -1.91 -0.68 -6.74
CA GLY A 78 -0.79 -1.58 -6.38
C GLY A 78 -0.86 -2.06 -4.94
N LEU A 79 -1.21 -1.16 -4.00
CA LEU A 79 -1.42 -1.54 -2.59
C LEU A 79 -2.58 -2.51 -2.40
N ALA A 80 -3.69 -2.31 -3.12
CA ALA A 80 -4.83 -3.20 -3.07
C ALA A 80 -4.46 -4.59 -3.61
N THR A 81 -3.78 -4.67 -4.76
CA THR A 81 -3.31 -5.92 -5.36
C THR A 81 -2.40 -6.70 -4.40
N LEU A 82 -1.42 -6.03 -3.78
CA LEU A 82 -0.56 -6.68 -2.79
C LEU A 82 -1.34 -7.13 -1.57
N SER A 83 -2.23 -6.30 -1.02
CA SER A 83 -3.04 -6.66 0.15
C SER A 83 -3.87 -7.91 -0.11
N VAL A 84 -4.47 -8.02 -1.31
CA VAL A 84 -5.18 -9.23 -1.75
C VAL A 84 -4.25 -10.42 -1.86
N GLY A 85 -3.04 -10.26 -2.42
CA GLY A 85 -2.03 -11.32 -2.46
C GLY A 85 -1.67 -11.85 -1.08
N PHE A 86 -1.41 -10.96 -0.11
CA PHE A 86 -1.14 -11.33 1.28
C PHE A 86 -2.31 -12.08 1.94
N LEU A 87 -3.55 -11.64 1.69
CA LEU A 87 -4.74 -12.31 2.22
C LEU A 87 -4.94 -13.69 1.61
N LEU A 88 -4.90 -13.82 0.28
CA LEU A 88 -5.09 -15.09 -0.41
C LEU A 88 -4.00 -16.09 0.00
N HIS A 89 -2.73 -15.66 0.00
CA HIS A 89 -1.63 -16.52 0.43
C HIS A 89 -1.78 -16.92 1.89
N GLY A 90 -2.22 -15.99 2.74
CA GLY A 90 -2.47 -16.26 4.14
C GLY A 90 -3.55 -17.33 4.37
N VAL A 91 -4.60 -17.29 3.55
CA VAL A 91 -5.67 -18.29 3.56
C VAL A 91 -5.14 -19.66 3.16
N PHE A 92 -4.44 -19.77 2.02
CA PHE A 92 -3.92 -21.05 1.54
C PHE A 92 -2.88 -21.67 2.48
N ASP A 93 -2.01 -20.84 3.07
CA ASP A 93 -1.03 -21.25 4.08
C ASP A 93 -1.71 -21.85 5.33
N ILE A 94 -2.85 -21.28 5.75
CA ILE A 94 -3.67 -21.85 6.85
C ILE A 94 -4.33 -23.18 6.46
N TYR A 95 -4.74 -23.33 5.19
CA TYR A 95 -5.29 -24.59 4.68
C TYR A 95 -4.21 -25.64 4.35
N GLY A 96 -2.93 -25.30 4.44
CA GLY A 96 -1.82 -26.20 4.14
C GLY A 96 -1.69 -26.52 2.65
N THR A 97 -2.17 -25.64 1.78
CA THR A 97 -2.04 -25.78 0.32
C THR A 97 -1.18 -24.65 -0.25
N GLU A 98 -0.45 -24.93 -1.32
CA GLU A 98 0.29 -23.93 -2.07
C GLU A 98 -0.42 -23.68 -3.41
N GLU A 99 -0.64 -22.42 -3.76
CA GLU A 99 -1.29 -22.03 -5.00
C GLU A 99 -0.43 -21.04 -5.78
N GLU A 100 0.16 -21.50 -6.88
CA GLU A 100 1.05 -20.68 -7.72
C GLU A 100 0.34 -19.45 -8.28
N LEU A 101 -0.99 -19.51 -8.47
CA LEU A 101 -1.79 -18.38 -8.95
C LEU A 101 -1.70 -17.17 -8.00
N VAL A 102 -1.48 -17.40 -6.70
CA VAL A 102 -1.36 -16.32 -5.72
C VAL A 102 -0.08 -15.51 -5.93
N ASN A 103 0.99 -16.15 -6.42
CA ASN A 103 2.25 -15.46 -6.73
C ASN A 103 2.06 -14.37 -7.79
N VAL A 104 1.08 -14.54 -8.70
CA VAL A 104 0.73 -13.53 -9.70
C VAL A 104 0.32 -12.21 -9.06
N PHE A 105 -0.37 -12.22 -7.90
CA PHE A 105 -0.75 -11.00 -7.20
C PHE A 105 0.46 -10.27 -6.61
N PHE A 106 1.44 -11.02 -6.07
CA PHE A 106 2.68 -10.43 -5.59
C PHE A 106 3.48 -9.80 -6.73
N TYR A 107 3.67 -10.53 -7.84
CA TYR A 107 4.39 -10.00 -9.01
C TYR A 107 3.69 -8.77 -9.58
N ALA A 108 2.37 -8.84 -9.81
CA ALA A 108 1.59 -7.74 -10.35
C ALA A 108 1.64 -6.51 -9.43
N GLY A 109 1.43 -6.69 -8.12
CA GLY A 109 1.45 -5.60 -7.16
C GLY A 109 2.83 -4.95 -7.02
N VAL A 110 3.91 -5.74 -6.99
CA VAL A 110 5.29 -5.22 -6.97
C VAL A 110 5.60 -4.45 -8.24
N ILE A 111 5.20 -4.96 -9.42
CA ILE A 111 5.41 -4.27 -10.70
C ILE A 111 4.66 -2.93 -10.71
N ILE A 112 3.39 -2.91 -10.32
CA ILE A 112 2.57 -1.70 -10.28
C ILE A 112 3.16 -0.66 -9.32
N LEU A 113 3.56 -1.07 -8.12
CA LEU A 113 4.19 -0.16 -7.15
C LEU A 113 5.54 0.35 -7.64
N SER A 114 6.36 -0.52 -8.24
CA SER A 114 7.69 -0.15 -8.75
C SER A 114 7.57 0.88 -9.88
N VAL A 115 6.68 0.64 -10.86
CA VAL A 115 6.41 1.59 -11.95
C VAL A 115 5.93 2.92 -11.39
N THR A 116 4.99 2.89 -10.45
CA THR A 116 4.43 4.10 -9.84
C THR A 116 5.48 4.88 -9.05
N PHE A 117 6.36 4.18 -8.33
CA PHE A 117 7.47 4.77 -7.61
C PHE A 117 8.46 5.46 -8.56
N VAL A 118 8.84 4.80 -9.66
CA VAL A 118 9.71 5.40 -10.69
C VAL A 118 9.08 6.65 -11.30
N LEU A 119 7.79 6.62 -11.63
CA LEU A 119 7.06 7.79 -12.12
C LEU A 119 7.10 8.95 -11.12
N TYR A 120 6.92 8.65 -9.82
CA TYR A 120 7.01 9.66 -8.78
C TYR A 120 8.42 10.24 -8.64
N ILE A 121 9.48 9.41 -8.71
CA ILE A 121 10.87 9.88 -8.67
C ILE A 121 11.19 10.78 -9.87
N ILE A 122 10.73 10.42 -11.08
CA ILE A 122 10.91 11.28 -12.26
C ILE A 122 10.21 12.63 -12.05
N GLN A 123 8.99 12.62 -11.52
CA GLN A 123 8.26 13.84 -11.18
C GLN A 123 9.01 14.67 -10.12
N LEU A 124 9.55 14.02 -9.09
CA LEU A 124 10.30 14.64 -8.00
C LEU A 124 11.55 15.35 -8.54
N VAL A 125 12.35 14.67 -9.36
CA VAL A 125 13.56 15.23 -9.98
C VAL A 125 13.21 16.42 -10.88
N ARG A 126 12.12 16.33 -11.66
CA ARG A 126 11.65 17.46 -12.47
C ARG A 126 11.25 18.65 -11.61
N SER A 127 10.52 18.41 -10.52
CA SER A 127 10.09 19.46 -9.59
C SER A 127 11.25 20.16 -8.89
N LEU A 128 12.35 19.45 -8.63
CA LEU A 128 13.57 20.03 -8.06
C LEU A 128 14.34 20.86 -9.08
N LYS A 129 14.46 20.39 -10.34
CA LYS A 129 15.13 21.13 -11.42
C LYS A 129 14.40 22.43 -11.81
N THR A 130 13.08 22.48 -11.66
CA THR A 130 12.27 23.68 -11.94
C THR A 130 12.30 24.74 -10.84
N LYS A 131 13.06 24.54 -9.75
CA LYS A 131 13.38 25.59 -8.78
C LYS A 131 14.81 26.12 -9.00
N PRO A 132 15.09 26.91 -10.04
CA PRO A 132 16.34 27.63 -10.12
C PRO A 132 16.31 28.79 -9.11
N HIS A 133 17.25 28.77 -8.17
CA HIS A 133 17.76 29.86 -7.34
C HIS A 133 16.90 31.14 -7.21
N LEU A 134 16.29 31.30 -6.04
CA LEU A 134 16.08 32.60 -5.38
C LEU A 134 16.77 32.53 -4.02
#